data_AF-A0A7W4ID26-F1
#
_entry.id   AF-A0A7W4ID26-F1
#
_cell.length_a   1.000
_cell.length_b   1.000
_cell.length_c   1.000
_cell.angle_alpha   90.00
_cell.angle_beta   90.00
_cell.angle_gamma   90.00
#
_symmetry.space_group_name_H-M   'P 1'
#
loop_
_entity.id
_entity.type
_entity.pdbx_description
1 polymer ?
#
loop_
_entity_poly.entity_id
_entity_poly.type
_entity_poly.pdbx_seq_one_letter_code
_entity_poly.pdbx_strand_id
1 'polypeptide(L)'
;MSGARQKKKRLSVYLEPHLWKGLRTQAARRSMSDSLLAEAAIAAWLDPESAGGDPKASLDAAVQRLDRRQARIERDLSISVETLALFIRLWFTSMPGLPDSIAAAARAQGAERYDRFVEMLGRRLASDKRFRTDVEREPPDEADSP
;
A
#
# COMPACT_ATOMS: atom_id res chain seq x y z
N MET A 1 -52.79 -4.92 -9.52
CA MET A 1 -52.92 -6.22 -10.22
C MET A 1 -51.92 -7.18 -9.57
N SER A 2 -52.42 -8.16 -8.81
CA SER A 2 -51.59 -9.06 -7.99
C SER A 2 -50.79 -9.99 -8.89
N GLY A 3 -49.47 -9.81 -8.95
CA GLY A 3 -48.57 -10.70 -9.69
C GLY A 3 -48.52 -12.04 -8.97
N ALA A 4 -49.15 -13.06 -9.54
CA ALA A 4 -49.08 -14.42 -9.02
C ALA A 4 -47.61 -14.84 -8.88
N ARG A 5 -47.18 -15.22 -7.67
CA ARG A 5 -45.85 -15.75 -7.39
C ARG A 5 -45.67 -17.02 -8.22
N GLN A 6 -44.95 -16.91 -9.35
CA GLN A 6 -44.67 -18.07 -10.21
C GLN A 6 -43.93 -19.14 -9.39
N LYS A 7 -44.38 -20.38 -9.52
CA LYS A 7 -43.76 -21.52 -8.82
C LYS A 7 -42.40 -21.83 -9.44
N LYS A 8 -41.40 -22.13 -8.60
CA LYS A 8 -40.07 -22.57 -9.06
C LYS A 8 -40.20 -23.85 -9.90
N LYS A 9 -39.48 -23.91 -11.03
CA LYS A 9 -39.41 -25.11 -11.88
C LYS A 9 -38.32 -26.05 -11.37
N ARG A 10 -38.62 -27.35 -11.32
CA ARG A 10 -37.62 -28.37 -10.96
C ARG A 10 -36.63 -28.54 -12.11
N LEU A 11 -35.34 -28.48 -11.79
CA LEU A 11 -34.23 -28.74 -12.70
C LEU A 11 -33.49 -29.99 -12.21
N SER A 12 -33.26 -30.97 -13.09
CA SER A 12 -32.48 -32.18 -12.79
C SER A 12 -31.30 -32.24 -13.76
N VAL A 13 -30.08 -32.08 -13.24
CA VAL A 13 -28.85 -32.02 -14.04
C VAL A 13 -27.79 -32.87 -13.35
N TYR A 14 -26.99 -33.57 -14.14
CA TYR A 14 -25.83 -34.31 -13.66
C TYR A 14 -24.64 -33.36 -13.50
N LEU A 15 -23.96 -33.46 -12.37
CA LEU A 15 -22.74 -32.71 -12.08
C LEU A 15 -21.58 -33.68 -11.94
N GLU A 16 -20.43 -33.31 -12.52
CA GLU A 16 -19.18 -33.98 -12.25
C GLU A 16 -18.92 -34.07 -10.73
N PRO A 17 -18.33 -35.17 -10.20
CA PRO A 17 -18.17 -35.37 -8.76
C PRO A 17 -17.42 -34.23 -8.05
N HIS A 18 -16.44 -33.62 -8.73
CA HIS A 18 -15.67 -32.50 -8.19
C HIS A 18 -16.52 -31.22 -8.05
N LEU A 19 -17.44 -30.97 -9.00
CA LEU A 19 -18.37 -29.84 -8.94
C LEU A 19 -19.39 -30.02 -7.82
N TRP A 20 -19.92 -31.24 -7.66
CA TRP A 20 -20.83 -31.57 -6.56
C TRP A 20 -20.18 -31.32 -5.19
N LYS A 21 -18.94 -31.81 -5.01
CA LYS A 21 -18.18 -31.57 -3.77
C LYS A 21 -17.92 -30.09 -3.52
N GLY A 22 -17.56 -29.35 -4.57
CA GLY A 22 -17.33 -27.90 -4.50
C GLY A 22 -18.58 -27.13 -4.08
N LEU A 23 -19.72 -27.43 -4.71
CA LEU A 23 -21.02 -26.82 -4.40
C LEU A 23 -21.38 -27.04 -2.93
N ARG A 24 -21.34 -28.30 -2.44
CA ARG A 24 -21.69 -28.62 -1.04
C ARG A 24 -20.77 -27.95 -0.03
N THR A 25 -19.48 -27.85 -0.35
CA THR A 25 -18.49 -27.19 0.52
C THR A 25 -18.79 -25.69 0.63
N GLN A 26 -19.12 -25.03 -0.48
CA GLN A 26 -19.48 -23.61 -0.48
C GLN A 26 -20.84 -23.37 0.20
N ALA A 27 -21.81 -24.26 -0.01
CA ALA A 27 -23.13 -24.18 0.62
C ALA A 27 -23.00 -24.30 2.14
N ALA A 28 -22.22 -25.28 2.62
CA ALA A 28 -21.92 -25.47 4.04
C ALA A 28 -21.21 -24.26 4.66
N ARG A 29 -20.19 -23.71 3.98
CA ARG A 29 -19.48 -22.50 4.45
C ARG A 29 -20.37 -21.28 4.61
N ARG A 30 -21.46 -21.20 3.83
CA ARG A 30 -22.41 -20.08 3.85
C ARG A 30 -23.70 -20.40 4.60
N SER A 31 -23.81 -21.57 5.23
CA SER A 31 -25.04 -22.06 5.89
C SER A 31 -26.28 -22.01 4.97
N MET A 32 -26.10 -22.32 3.68
CA MET A 32 -27.15 -22.33 2.66
C MET A 32 -27.44 -23.74 2.19
N SER A 33 -28.65 -23.99 1.64
CA SER A 33 -28.95 -25.26 0.99
C SER A 33 -28.26 -25.35 -0.39
N ASP A 34 -27.92 -26.57 -0.81
CA ASP A 34 -27.26 -26.83 -2.10
C ASP A 34 -28.08 -26.25 -3.27
N SER A 35 -29.40 -26.43 -3.24
CA SER A 35 -30.32 -25.90 -4.26
C SER A 35 -30.37 -24.37 -4.28
N LEU A 36 -30.33 -23.72 -3.10
CA LEU A 36 -30.33 -22.26 -3.01
C LEU A 36 -29.02 -21.67 -3.55
N LEU A 37 -27.89 -22.28 -3.21
CA LEU A 37 -26.59 -21.85 -3.73
C LEU A 37 -26.50 -22.08 -5.25
N ALA A 38 -27.00 -23.22 -5.75
CA ALA A 38 -27.02 -23.50 -7.18
C ALA A 38 -27.89 -22.51 -7.96
N GLU A 39 -29.08 -22.19 -7.46
CA GLU A 39 -29.95 -21.17 -8.05
C GLU A 39 -29.29 -19.79 -8.05
N ALA A 40 -28.66 -19.38 -6.93
CA ALA A 40 -27.95 -18.11 -6.83
C ALA A 40 -26.75 -18.04 -7.79
N ALA A 41 -25.99 -19.15 -7.93
CA ALA A 41 -24.87 -19.22 -8.86
C ALA A 41 -25.33 -19.14 -10.32
N ILE A 42 -26.44 -19.80 -10.67
CA ILE A 42 -27.04 -19.72 -12.01
C ILE A 42 -27.56 -18.30 -12.27
N ALA A 43 -28.26 -17.69 -11.31
CA ALA A 43 -28.73 -16.32 -11.44
C ALA A 43 -27.57 -15.34 -11.65
N ALA A 44 -26.50 -15.47 -10.87
CA ALA A 44 -25.30 -14.65 -11.01
C ALA A 44 -24.56 -14.86 -12.33
N TRP A 45 -24.64 -16.06 -12.92
CA TRP A 45 -24.08 -16.32 -14.23
C TRP A 45 -24.90 -15.71 -15.36
N LEU A 46 -26.24 -15.76 -15.26
CA LEU A 46 -27.16 -15.25 -16.29
C LEU A 46 -27.30 -13.73 -16.24
N ASP A 47 -27.22 -13.14 -15.07
CA ASP A 47 -27.27 -11.70 -14.84
C ASP A 47 -26.20 -11.29 -13.83
N PRO A 48 -24.95 -11.11 -14.31
CA PRO A 48 -23.84 -10.74 -13.45
C PRO A 48 -24.08 -9.39 -12.78
N GLU A 49 -24.68 -8.43 -13.48
CA GLU A 49 -24.89 -7.07 -12.95
C GLU A 49 -25.79 -7.08 -11.71
N SER A 50 -26.93 -7.79 -11.73
CA SER A 50 -27.80 -7.87 -10.56
C SER A 50 -27.23 -8.71 -9.40
N ALA A 51 -26.25 -9.58 -9.69
CA ALA A 51 -25.54 -10.37 -8.69
C ALA A 51 -24.27 -9.71 -8.14
N GLY A 52 -23.99 -8.44 -8.49
CA GLY A 52 -22.85 -7.67 -8.00
C GLY A 52 -21.70 -7.47 -9.00
N GLY A 53 -21.97 -7.68 -10.29
CA GLY A 53 -21.03 -7.55 -11.41
C GLY A 53 -20.18 -8.79 -11.66
N ASP A 54 -19.37 -8.78 -12.72
CA ASP A 54 -18.35 -9.81 -12.95
C ASP A 54 -17.27 -9.71 -11.84
N PRO A 55 -17.06 -10.78 -11.04
CA PRO A 55 -16.01 -10.79 -10.02
C PRO A 55 -14.62 -10.47 -10.57
N LYS A 56 -14.32 -10.85 -11.82
CA LYS A 56 -13.04 -10.52 -12.46
C LYS A 56 -12.92 -9.03 -12.73
N ALA A 57 -13.96 -8.42 -13.32
CA ALA A 57 -13.99 -6.98 -13.57
C ALA A 57 -13.89 -6.16 -12.27
N SER A 58 -14.53 -6.62 -11.18
CA SER A 58 -14.44 -5.99 -9.86
C SER A 58 -13.02 -6.05 -9.28
N LEU A 59 -12.34 -7.18 -9.43
CA LEU A 59 -10.94 -7.35 -9.03
C LEU A 59 -10.02 -6.43 -9.84
N ASP A 60 -10.17 -6.39 -11.16
CA ASP A 60 -9.37 -5.53 -12.03
C ASP A 60 -9.56 -4.05 -11.66
N ALA A 61 -10.79 -3.63 -11.39
CA ALA A 61 -11.07 -2.29 -10.90
C ALA A 61 -10.43 -2.02 -9.53
N ALA A 62 -10.37 -3.00 -8.64
CA ALA A 62 -9.68 -2.87 -7.36
C ALA A 62 -8.17 -2.73 -7.53
N VAL A 63 -7.56 -3.51 -8.42
CA VAL A 63 -6.14 -3.41 -8.78
C VAL A 63 -5.83 -2.04 -9.37
N GLN A 64 -6.65 -1.54 -10.31
CA GLN A 64 -6.48 -0.20 -10.86
C GLN A 64 -6.60 0.90 -9.80
N ARG A 65 -7.47 0.72 -8.80
CA ARG A 65 -7.56 1.67 -7.67
C ARG A 65 -6.30 1.64 -6.80
N LEU A 66 -5.71 0.46 -6.57
CA LEU A 66 -4.45 0.32 -5.84
C LEU A 66 -3.30 0.98 -6.60
N ASP A 67 -3.23 0.76 -7.91
CA ASP A 67 -2.20 1.34 -8.78
C ASP A 67 -2.23 2.88 -8.74
N ARG A 68 -3.43 3.49 -8.85
CA ARG A 68 -3.59 4.94 -8.70
C ARG A 68 -3.19 5.46 -7.31
N ARG A 69 -3.41 4.66 -6.25
CA ARG A 69 -2.98 5.03 -4.89
C ARG A 69 -1.47 4.91 -4.75
N GLN A 70 -0.86 3.88 -5.33
CA GLN A 70 0.58 3.67 -5.37
C GLN A 70 1.28 4.83 -6.08
N ALA A 71 0.82 5.20 -7.27
CA ALA A 71 1.37 6.34 -8.01
C ALA A 71 1.30 7.66 -7.22
N ARG A 72 0.23 7.85 -6.43
CA ARG A 72 0.11 9.03 -5.54
C ARG A 72 1.13 8.98 -4.40
N ILE A 73 1.29 7.82 -3.76
CA ILE A 73 2.27 7.64 -2.68
C ILE A 73 3.68 7.87 -3.21
N GLU A 74 4.01 7.35 -4.39
CA GLU A 74 5.30 7.58 -5.05
C GLU A 74 5.55 9.06 -5.30
N ARG A 75 4.55 9.77 -5.84
CA ARG A 75 4.64 11.22 -6.03
C ARG A 75 4.85 11.97 -4.71
N ASP A 76 4.02 11.69 -3.71
CA ASP A 76 4.07 12.39 -2.42
C ASP A 76 5.38 12.06 -1.66
N LEU A 77 5.92 10.84 -1.83
CA LEU A 77 7.24 10.46 -1.34
C LEU A 77 8.36 11.21 -2.08
N SER A 78 8.30 11.34 -3.40
CA SER A 78 9.26 12.15 -4.18
C SER A 78 9.28 13.59 -3.68
N ILE A 79 8.11 14.20 -3.51
CA ILE A 79 7.97 15.56 -2.97
C ILE A 79 8.57 15.65 -1.56
N SER A 80 8.33 14.64 -0.72
CA SER A 80 8.88 14.60 0.64
C SER A 80 10.41 14.51 0.65
N VAL A 81 10.98 13.67 -0.22
CA VAL A 81 12.44 13.52 -0.37
C VAL A 81 13.06 14.82 -0.90
N GLU A 82 12.47 15.43 -1.92
CA GLU A 82 12.91 16.73 -2.45
C GLU A 82 12.85 17.83 -1.38
N THR A 83 11.74 17.89 -0.64
CA THR A 83 11.55 18.87 0.45
C THR A 83 12.59 18.67 1.54
N LEU A 84 12.84 17.42 1.95
CA LEU A 84 13.87 17.10 2.94
C LEU A 84 15.28 17.46 2.45
N ALA A 85 15.60 17.16 1.19
CA ALA A 85 16.87 17.51 0.58
C ALA A 85 17.09 19.04 0.57
N LEU A 86 16.06 19.80 0.19
CA LEU A 86 16.07 21.27 0.24
C LEU A 86 16.20 21.79 1.68
N PHE A 87 15.48 21.22 2.63
CA PHE A 87 15.56 21.59 4.05
C PHE A 87 16.97 21.36 4.61
N ILE A 88 17.56 20.18 4.38
CA ILE A 88 18.92 19.86 4.83
C ILE A 88 19.92 20.85 4.22
N ARG A 89 19.82 21.11 2.92
CA ARG A 89 20.69 22.07 2.23
C ARG A 89 20.52 23.48 2.80
N LEU A 90 19.29 23.92 3.01
CA LEU A 90 19.00 25.21 3.61
C LEU A 90 19.61 25.28 5.01
N TRP A 91 19.43 24.26 5.85
CA TRP A 91 19.98 24.23 7.21
C TRP A 91 21.51 24.35 7.25
N PHE A 92 22.23 23.67 6.36
CA PHE A 92 23.70 23.78 6.29
C PHE A 92 24.20 25.12 5.78
N THR A 93 23.41 25.81 4.96
CA THR A 93 23.81 27.05 4.27
C THR A 93 23.20 28.32 4.85
N SER A 94 22.15 28.20 5.66
CA SER A 94 21.51 29.30 6.36
C SER A 94 22.29 29.63 7.63
N MET A 95 22.96 30.78 7.63
CA MET A 95 23.47 31.37 8.86
C MET A 95 22.75 32.70 9.12
N PRO A 96 21.97 32.82 10.20
CA PRO A 96 21.35 34.09 10.56
C PRO A 96 22.42 35.07 11.07
N GLY A 97 22.44 36.29 10.49
CA GLY A 97 22.99 37.49 11.14
C GLY A 97 24.52 37.61 11.25
N LEU A 98 25.30 37.21 10.24
CA LEU A 98 26.73 37.52 10.23
C LEU A 98 27.01 38.87 9.54
N PRO A 99 27.99 39.65 10.04
CA PRO A 99 28.54 40.78 9.30
C PRO A 99 29.02 40.38 7.91
N ASP A 100 28.81 41.25 6.91
CA ASP A 100 29.13 40.97 5.50
C ASP A 100 30.57 40.51 5.27
N SER A 101 31.51 40.95 6.12
CA SER A 101 32.93 40.60 6.05
C SER A 101 33.24 39.12 6.24
N ILE A 102 32.40 38.38 6.97
CA ILE A 102 32.61 36.95 7.27
C ILE A 102 31.52 36.05 6.66
N ALA A 103 30.42 36.63 6.19
CA ALA A 103 29.28 35.90 5.64
C ALA A 103 29.63 35.04 4.42
N ALA A 104 30.58 35.46 3.58
CA ALA A 104 31.01 34.69 2.40
C ALA A 104 31.78 33.41 2.78
N ALA A 105 32.78 33.53 3.67
CA ALA A 105 33.54 32.39 4.18
C ALA A 105 32.65 31.40 4.94
N ALA A 106 31.69 31.94 5.71
CA ALA A 106 30.73 31.15 6.46
C ALA A 106 29.82 30.33 5.52
N ARG A 107 29.29 30.92 4.44
CA ARG A 107 28.51 30.19 3.42
C ARG A 107 29.32 29.10 2.73
N ALA A 108 30.59 29.36 2.41
CA ALA A 108 31.48 28.37 1.81
C ALA A 108 31.70 27.15 2.72
N GLN A 109 31.90 27.38 4.03
CA GLN A 109 32.01 26.31 5.01
C GLN A 109 30.69 25.53 5.20
N GLY A 110 29.55 26.19 5.03
CA GLY A 110 28.24 25.52 4.97
C GLY A 110 28.10 24.57 3.78
N ALA A 111 28.54 25.01 2.60
CA ALA A 111 28.55 24.19 1.39
C ALA A 111 29.47 22.97 1.53
N GLU A 112 30.69 23.14 2.04
CA GLU A 112 31.63 22.02 2.27
C GLU A 112 31.05 20.96 3.23
N ARG A 113 30.37 21.39 4.29
CA ARG A 113 29.70 20.48 5.24
C ARG A 113 28.56 19.70 4.58
N TYR A 114 27.79 20.35 3.70
CA TYR A 114 26.75 19.69 2.93
C TYR A 114 27.32 18.62 1.98
N ASP A 115 28.39 18.94 1.24
CA ASP A 115 29.02 18.00 0.31
C ASP A 115 29.54 16.75 1.04
N ARG A 116 30.19 16.94 2.20
CA ARG A 116 30.64 15.84 3.05
C ARG A 116 29.48 15.00 3.59
N PHE A 117 28.36 15.63 3.95
CA PHE A 117 27.15 14.91 4.35
C PHE A 117 26.61 14.03 3.22
N VAL A 118 26.51 14.57 2.00
CA VAL A 118 26.04 13.82 0.82
C VAL A 118 26.95 12.62 0.53
N GLU A 119 28.27 12.79 0.64
CA GLU A 119 29.24 11.71 0.46
C GLU A 119 29.05 10.59 1.49
N MET A 120 28.91 10.94 2.78
CA MET A 120 28.67 9.97 3.85
C MET A 120 27.34 9.23 3.66
N LEU A 121 26.28 9.95 3.27
CA LEU A 121 24.97 9.36 2.98
C LEU A 121 25.05 8.40 1.79
N GLY A 122 25.73 8.77 0.71
CA GLY A 122 25.92 7.93 -0.47
C GLY A 122 26.66 6.63 -0.15
N ARG A 123 27.76 6.70 0.63
CA ARG A 123 28.49 5.52 1.10
C ARG A 123 27.62 4.60 1.96
N ARG A 124 26.78 5.19 2.80
CA ARG A 124 25.87 4.43 3.67
C ARG A 124 24.74 3.77 2.89
N LEU A 125 24.15 4.44 1.90
CA LEU A 125 23.12 3.86 1.03
C LEU A 125 23.65 2.74 0.13
N ALA A 126 24.90 2.86 -0.32
CA ALA A 126 25.59 1.79 -1.07
C ALA A 126 25.93 0.57 -0.19
N SER A 127 25.91 0.72 1.13
CA SER A 127 26.13 -0.36 2.08
C SER A 127 24.79 -0.99 2.47
N ASP A 128 24.66 -2.32 2.45
CA ASP A 128 23.41 -3.04 2.75
C ASP A 128 22.96 -2.98 4.24
N LYS A 129 23.64 -2.15 5.05
CA LYS A 129 23.24 -1.86 6.44
C LYS A 129 22.11 -0.85 6.43
N ARG A 130 20.88 -1.36 6.45
CA ARG A 130 19.66 -0.56 6.56
C ARG A 130 19.70 0.30 7.83
N PHE A 131 19.29 1.56 7.70
CA PHE A 131 19.26 2.57 8.76
C PHE A 131 18.53 2.11 10.05
N ARG A 132 17.55 1.19 9.92
CA ARG A 132 16.78 0.65 11.05
C ARG A 132 17.63 -0.07 12.08
N THR A 133 18.69 -0.77 11.65
CA THR A 133 19.53 -1.57 12.55
C THR A 133 20.38 -0.72 13.51
N ASP A 134 20.62 0.56 13.18
CA ASP A 134 21.44 1.44 14.02
C ASP A 134 20.61 2.28 15.01
N VAL A 135 19.32 2.54 14.72
CA VAL A 135 18.42 3.26 15.65
C VAL A 135 17.99 2.36 16.82
N GLU A 136 17.97 1.04 16.63
CA GLU A 136 17.71 0.07 17.71
C GLU A 136 18.91 -0.11 18.67
N ARG A 137 20.05 0.52 18.39
CA ARG A 137 21.31 0.36 19.14
C ARG A 137 21.71 1.66 19.83
N GLU A 138 20.80 2.26 20.57
CA GLU A 138 21.17 3.20 21.65
C GLU A 138 21.55 2.35 22.88
N PRO A 139 22.80 2.43 23.39
CA PRO A 139 23.20 1.70 24.60
C PRO A 139 22.47 2.29 25.83
N PRO A 140 22.25 1.47 26.88
CA PRO A 140 21.65 1.95 28.11
C PRO A 140 22.55 3.03 28.73
N ASP A 141 21.88 4.08 29.21
CA ASP A 141 22.38 5.18 30.01
C ASP A 141 23.46 4.68 30.99
N GLU A 142 24.72 5.08 30.79
CA GLU A 142 25.76 5.02 31.82
C GLU A 142 25.47 6.12 32.85
N ALA A 143 24.37 5.91 33.58
CA ALA A 143 24.13 6.56 34.84
C ALA A 143 24.88 5.78 35.93
N ASP A 144 25.65 6.54 36.69
CA ASP A 144 26.34 6.19 37.93
C ASP A 144 27.57 5.29 37.86
N SER A 145 28.71 5.92 38.14
CA SER A 145 29.77 5.31 38.93
C SER A 145 30.39 6.37 39.86
N PRO A 146 30.89 5.94 41.03
CA PRO A 146 30.57 6.50 42.35
C PRO A 146 31.39 7.70 42.81
#